data_AF-A0A2V8FWG1-F1
#
_entry.id   AF-A0A2V8FWG1-F1
#
_cell.length_a   1.000
_cell.length_b   1.000
_cell.length_c   1.000
_cell.angle_alpha   90.00
_cell.angle_beta   90.00
_cell.angle_gamma   90.00
#
_symmetry.space_group_name_H-M   'P 1'
#
loop_
_entity.id
_entity.type
_entity.pdbx_description
1 polymer ?
#
loop_
_entity_poly.entity_id
_entity_poly.type
_entity_poly.pdbx_seq_one_letter_code
_entity_poly.pdbx_strand_id
1 'polypeptide(L)'
;MNDTLGWIYYQRNQAADAIAPLAESVDARPDNPLYRYHLAMAYLKTGSTAKAREHLDRALAASTSFSGREDAMRAREQLGSAAGRTDVR
;
A
#
# COMPACT_ATOMS: atom_id res chain seq x y z
N MET A 1 16.07 0.43 9.48
CA MET A 1 15.19 1.28 8.66
C MET A 1 14.84 0.47 7.43
N ASN A 2 13.78 -0.32 7.50
CA ASN A 2 13.48 -1.34 6.48
C ASN A 2 12.57 -0.77 5.39
N ASP A 3 11.88 0.34 5.68
CA ASP A 3 11.03 1.07 4.73
C ASP A 3 11.81 1.56 3.50
N THR A 4 12.96 2.22 3.69
CA THR A 4 13.80 2.70 2.59
C THR A 4 14.25 1.55 1.69
N LEU A 5 14.67 0.43 2.28
CA LEU A 5 15.10 -0.75 1.53
C LEU A 5 13.93 -1.37 0.75
N GLY A 6 12.79 -1.56 1.41
CA GLY A 6 11.58 -2.09 0.79
C GLY A 6 11.08 -1.19 -0.34
N TRP A 7 11.14 0.12 -0.16
CA TRP A 7 10.77 1.08 -1.18
C TRP A 7 11.71 1.03 -2.39
N ILE A 8 13.02 0.85 -2.19
CA ILE A 8 13.97 0.62 -3.29
C ILE A 8 13.61 -0.64 -4.08
N TYR A 9 13.27 -1.76 -3.42
CA TYR A 9 12.83 -2.97 -4.11
C TYR A 9 11.56 -2.73 -4.94
N TYR A 10 10.58 -2.02 -4.39
CA TYR A 10 9.36 -1.65 -5.11
C TYR A 10 9.66 -0.84 -6.39
N GLN A 11 10.53 0.17 -6.27
CA GLN A 11 10.94 1.03 -7.39
C GLN A 11 11.71 0.24 -8.46
N ARG A 12 12.47 -0.79 -8.08
CA ARG A 12 13.18 -1.70 -8.99
C ARG A 12 12.30 -2.78 -9.63
N ASN A 13 10.97 -2.65 -9.53
CA ASN A 13 10.02 -3.65 -10.02
C ASN A 13 10.09 -5.01 -9.29
N GLN A 14 10.76 -5.06 -8.14
CA GLN A 14 10.88 -6.23 -7.27
C GLN A 14 9.85 -6.14 -6.14
N ALA A 15 8.58 -6.00 -6.50
CA ALA A 15 7.52 -5.72 -5.52
C ALA A 15 7.30 -6.86 -4.52
N ALA A 16 7.56 -8.11 -4.90
CA ALA A 16 7.47 -9.25 -3.99
C ALA A 16 8.53 -9.15 -2.87
N ASP A 17 9.77 -8.84 -3.24
CA ASP A 17 10.90 -8.68 -2.30
C ASP A 17 10.72 -7.45 -1.39
N ALA A 18 9.94 -6.46 -1.83
CA ALA A 18 9.60 -5.29 -1.03
C ALA A 18 8.66 -5.61 0.15
N ILE A 19 7.83 -6.66 0.06
CA ILE A 19 6.74 -6.89 1.03
C ILE A 19 7.28 -7.12 2.45
N ALA A 20 8.27 -8.00 2.62
CA ALA A 20 8.82 -8.33 3.93
C ALA A 20 9.39 -7.10 4.69
N PRO A 21 10.34 -6.32 4.12
CA PRO A 21 10.91 -5.17 4.82
C PRO A 21 9.90 -4.02 5.04
N LEU A 22 8.91 -3.87 4.14
CA LEU A 22 7.82 -2.90 4.34
C LEU A 22 6.86 -3.36 5.44
N ALA A 23 6.54 -4.65 5.51
CA ALA A 23 5.70 -5.23 6.56
C ALA A 23 6.34 -5.06 7.93
N GLU A 24 7.63 -5.37 8.08
CA GLU A 24 8.37 -5.12 9.32
C GLU A 24 8.34 -3.64 9.75
N SER A 25 8.36 -2.72 8.79
CA SER A 25 8.27 -1.28 9.08
C SER A 25 6.88 -0.87 9.56
N VAL A 26 5.83 -1.47 9.00
CA VAL A 26 4.45 -1.30 9.48
C VAL A 26 4.27 -1.93 10.86
N ASP A 27 4.86 -3.09 11.13
CA ASP A 27 4.77 -3.74 12.44
C ASP A 27 5.49 -2.93 13.52
N ALA A 28 6.63 -2.33 13.18
CA ALA A 28 7.39 -1.46 14.09
C ALA A 28 6.69 -0.12 14.36
N ARG A 29 5.98 0.44 13.38
CA ARG A 29 5.23 1.71 13.51
C ARG A 29 3.88 1.62 12.79
N PRO A 30 2.89 0.97 13.43
CA PRO A 30 1.60 0.73 12.81
C PRO A 30 0.76 2.00 12.65
N ASP A 31 1.12 3.09 13.30
CA ASP A 31 0.49 4.40 13.18
C ASP A 31 1.04 5.25 12.03
N ASN A 32 2.16 4.84 11.41
CA ASN A 32 2.78 5.62 10.33
C ASN A 32 2.05 5.39 8.99
N PRO A 33 1.37 6.41 8.44
CA PRO A 33 0.63 6.26 7.20
C PRO A 33 1.52 6.09 5.96
N LEU A 34 2.76 6.59 5.98
CA LEU A 34 3.72 6.43 4.88
C LEU A 34 4.13 4.97 4.72
N TYR A 35 4.42 4.27 5.83
CA TYR A 35 4.82 2.87 5.79
C TYR A 35 3.67 1.98 5.32
N ARG A 36 2.46 2.27 5.77
CA ARG A 36 1.24 1.59 5.28
C ARG A 36 1.04 1.83 3.79
N TYR A 37 1.25 3.05 3.32
CA TYR A 37 1.17 3.37 1.90
C TYR A 37 2.17 2.56 1.08
N HIS A 38 3.47 2.58 1.44
CA HIS A 38 4.49 1.81 0.72
C HIS A 38 4.16 0.32 0.65
N LEU A 39 3.79 -0.29 1.78
CA LEU A 39 3.39 -1.70 1.82
C LEU A 39 2.19 -1.98 0.91
N ALA A 40 1.20 -1.08 0.90
CA ALA A 40 0.04 -1.24 0.06
C ALA A 40 0.36 -1.17 -1.44
N MET A 41 1.29 -0.30 -1.85
CA MET A 41 1.75 -0.22 -3.23
C MET A 41 2.46 -1.51 -3.67
N ALA A 42 3.27 -2.11 -2.79
CA ALA A 42 3.87 -3.42 -3.05
C ALA A 42 2.80 -4.52 -3.19
N TYR A 43 1.75 -4.51 -2.36
CA TYR A 43 0.62 -5.42 -2.51
C TYR A 43 -0.17 -5.22 -3.81
N LEU A 44 -0.39 -3.98 -4.24
CA LEU A 44 -1.04 -3.71 -5.53
C LEU A 44 -0.24 -4.29 -6.69
N LYS A 45 1.07 -4.03 -6.69
CA LYS A 45 1.96 -4.44 -7.77
C LYS A 45 2.15 -5.95 -7.86
N THR A 46 1.89 -6.68 -6.77
CA THR A 46 1.86 -8.15 -6.73
C THR A 46 0.46 -8.74 -6.92
N GLY A 47 -0.56 -7.92 -7.18
CA GLY A 47 -1.95 -8.37 -7.38
C GLY A 47 -2.71 -8.71 -6.10
N SER A 48 -2.14 -8.48 -4.92
CA SER A 48 -2.80 -8.65 -3.62
C SER A 48 -3.74 -7.48 -3.31
N THR A 49 -4.76 -7.29 -4.15
CA THR A 49 -5.68 -6.14 -4.12
C THR A 49 -6.43 -6.00 -2.81
N ALA A 50 -6.83 -7.09 -2.16
CA ALA A 50 -7.50 -7.06 -0.86
C ALA A 50 -6.60 -6.48 0.24
N LYS A 51 -5.33 -6.90 0.31
CA LYS A 51 -4.36 -6.39 1.29
C LYS A 51 -4.00 -4.93 1.01
N ALA A 52 -3.80 -4.58 -0.26
CA ALA A 52 -3.65 -3.19 -0.66
C ALA A 52 -4.85 -2.33 -0.21
N ARG A 53 -6.07 -2.88 -0.42
CA ARG A 53 -7.34 -2.32 0.06
C ARG A 53 -7.52 -2.43 1.59
N GLU A 54 -6.60 -2.96 2.35
CA GLU A 54 -6.62 -2.74 3.80
C GLU A 54 -5.67 -1.59 4.17
N HIS A 55 -4.44 -1.67 3.69
CA HIS A 55 -3.38 -0.75 4.09
C HIS A 55 -3.59 0.69 3.60
N LEU A 56 -4.08 0.88 2.37
CA LEU A 56 -4.36 2.23 1.86
C LEU A 56 -5.47 2.98 2.66
N ASP A 57 -6.43 2.31 3.29
CA ASP A 57 -7.59 2.89 4.00
C ASP A 57 -7.07 3.39 5.32
N ARG A 58 -6.30 2.54 6.00
CA ARG A 58 -5.61 2.90 7.23
C ARG A 58 -4.62 4.05 7.01
N ALA A 59 -3.90 4.07 5.87
CA ALA A 59 -3.03 5.19 5.53
C ALA A 59 -3.83 6.49 5.31
N LEU A 60 -4.92 6.45 4.55
CA LEU A 60 -5.74 7.65 4.26
C LEU A 60 -6.59 8.14 5.43
N ALA A 61 -6.95 7.25 6.36
CA ALA A 61 -7.63 7.57 7.61
C ALA A 61 -6.74 8.32 8.61
N ALA A 62 -5.42 8.36 8.39
CA ALA A 62 -4.54 9.13 9.23
C ALA A 62 -4.81 10.64 9.11
N SER A 63 -4.80 11.33 10.25
CA SER A 63 -4.98 12.78 10.36
C SER A 63 -3.83 13.58 9.74
N THR A 64 -2.65 12.98 9.66
CA THR A 64 -1.44 13.62 9.14
C THR A 64 -1.25 13.28 7.67
N SER A 65 -0.83 14.29 6.88
CA SER A 65 -0.45 14.07 5.48
C SER A 65 0.87 13.30 5.37
N PHE A 66 1.05 12.57 4.28
CA PHE A 66 2.27 11.80 3.99
C PHE A 66 2.60 11.87 2.50
N SER A 67 3.87 11.64 2.17
CA SER A 67 4.34 11.57 0.79
C SER A 67 3.67 10.42 0.05
N GLY A 68 2.97 10.71 -1.05
CA GLY A 68 2.20 9.71 -1.79
C GLY A 68 0.72 9.60 -1.37
N ARG A 69 0.20 10.50 -0.53
CA ARG A 69 -1.23 10.53 -0.17
C ARG A 69 -2.15 10.64 -1.40
N GLU A 70 -1.78 11.46 -2.39
CA GLU A 70 -2.56 11.55 -3.64
C GLU A 70 -2.56 10.25 -4.42
N ASP A 71 -1.41 9.61 -4.57
CA ASP A 71 -1.29 8.32 -5.25
C ASP A 71 -2.06 7.23 -4.51
N ALA A 72 -2.06 7.27 -3.18
CA ALA A 72 -2.85 6.39 -2.33
C ALA A 72 -4.36 6.56 -2.59
N MET A 73 -4.85 7.80 -2.73
CA MET A 73 -6.25 8.09 -3.06
C MET A 73 -6.62 7.57 -4.44
N ARG A 74 -5.80 7.84 -5.46
CA ARG A 74 -6.02 7.35 -6.83
C ARG A 74 -6.06 5.82 -6.87
N ALA A 75 -5.10 5.17 -6.21
CA ALA A 75 -5.05 3.72 -6.15
C ALA A 75 -6.26 3.11 -5.44
N ARG A 76 -6.74 3.76 -4.37
CA ARG A 76 -7.97 3.38 -3.65
C ARG A 76 -9.21 3.46 -4.50
N GLU A 77 -9.36 4.57 -5.19
CA GLU A 77 -10.48 4.82 -6.07
C GLU A 77 -10.53 3.77 -7.20
N GLN A 78 -9.38 3.46 -7.80
CA GLN A 78 -9.27 2.40 -8.81
C GLN A 78 -9.71 1.03 -8.26
N LEU A 79 -9.33 0.70 -7.02
CA LEU A 79 -9.76 -0.53 -6.36
C LEU A 79 -11.26 -0.56 -6.04
N GLY A 80 -11.90 0.58 -5.79
CA GLY A 80 -13.34 0.69 -5.59
C GLY A 80 -14.13 0.54 -6.90
N SER A 81 -13.68 1.23 -7.94
CA SER A 81 -14.26 1.16 -9.29
C SER A 81 -14.07 -0.20 -9.99
N ALA A 82 -13.06 -0.96 -9.57
CA ALA A 82 -12.87 -2.34 -10.03
C ALA A 82 -13.79 -3.34 -9.32
N ALA A 83 -14.22 -3.05 -8.07
CA ALA A 83 -15.09 -3.94 -7.29
C ALA A 83 -16.53 -3.96 -7.82
N GLY A 84 -17.02 -2.87 -8.40
CA GLY A 84 -18.36 -2.80 -8.99
C GLY A 84 -18.54 -3.52 -10.33
N ARG A 85 -17.56 -4.33 -10.78
CA ARG A 85 -17.59 -5.03 -12.08
C ARG A 85 -17.64 -6.56 -12.00
N THR A 86 -17.77 -7.14 -10.81
CA THR A 86 -17.64 -8.62 -10.65
C THR A 86 -18.79 -9.32 -9.94
N ASP A 87 -19.90 -8.65 -9.70
CA ASP A 87 -21.07 -9.22 -9.02
C ASP A 87 -22.25 -9.29 -10.00
N VAL A 88 -22.03 -10.02 -11.09
CA VAL A 88 -23.12 -10.61 -11.89
C VAL A 88 -22.77 -12.08 -12.10
N ARG A 89 -23.27 -12.94 -11.22
CA ARG A 89 -23.59 -14.34 -11.52
C ARG A 89 -24.92 -14.69 -10.90
#